data_AF-A0A948W2K2-F1
#
_entry.id   AF-A0A948W2K2-F1
#
_cell.length_a   1.000
_cell.length_b   1.000
_cell.length_c   1.000
_cell.angle_alpha   90.00
_cell.angle_beta   90.00
_cell.angle_gamma   90.00
#
_symmetry.space_group_name_H-M   'P 1'
#
loop_
_entity.id
_entity.type
_entity.pdbx_description
1 polymer ?
#
loop_
_entity_poly.entity_id
_entity_poly.type
_entity_poly.pdbx_seq_one_letter_code
_entity_poly.pdbx_strand_id
1 'polypeptide(L)'
;MGRERLAQGKKNASRLGAHILFVDESGFMLIPPVRRTWAPKGSTPITVHRFSHSRVSAISAVSVSPVNKRLSLYYHLSRDNIRSADVAFFVRELLRTIPGHIIVLWDNSVTHRGALVRELDRTRERLHIEYFPAYAPELNPDERVWSQLKELLANGRPDDVAELEDHLLSSLVDIRSSQSRLRACVHKSDLPLF
;
A
#
# COMPACT_ATOMS: atom_id res chain seq x y z
N MET A 1 -10.73 -2.02 22.32
CA MET A 1 -9.30 -2.31 22.12
C MET A 1 -8.70 -1.81 20.81
N GLY A 2 -9.18 -2.19 19.62
CA GLY A 2 -8.54 -1.79 18.35
C GLY A 2 -8.59 -0.29 18.03
N ARG A 3 -9.74 0.35 18.26
CA ARG A 3 -9.93 1.80 18.06
C ARG A 3 -9.12 2.68 19.02
N GLU A 4 -8.76 2.16 20.20
CA GLU A 4 -8.05 2.92 21.25
C GLU A 4 -6.57 3.14 20.90
N ARG A 5 -5.89 2.11 20.36
CA ARG A 5 -4.49 2.26 19.89
C ARG A 5 -4.39 3.21 18.71
N LEU A 6 -5.30 3.10 17.76
CA LEU A 6 -5.38 4.02 16.62
C LEU A 6 -5.66 5.46 17.08
N ALA A 7 -6.51 5.64 18.10
CA ALA A 7 -6.78 6.94 18.70
C ALA A 7 -5.55 7.52 19.44
N GLN A 8 -4.71 6.67 20.04
CA GLN A 8 -3.47 7.09 20.67
C GLN A 8 -2.43 7.55 19.64
N GLY A 9 -2.30 6.82 18.53
CA GLY A 9 -1.48 7.24 17.38
C GLY A 9 -1.91 8.58 16.80
N LYS A 10 -3.22 8.81 16.65
CA LYS A 10 -3.77 10.10 16.21
C LYS A 10 -3.43 11.27 17.15
N LYS A 11 -3.55 11.06 18.48
CA LYS A 11 -3.19 12.10 19.47
C LYS A 11 -1.71 12.45 19.41
N ASN A 12 -0.85 11.44 19.24
CA ASN A 12 0.58 11.65 19.03
C ASN A 12 0.86 12.39 17.71
N ALA A 13 0.19 12.01 16.61
CA ALA A 13 0.33 12.66 15.32
C ALA A 13 -0.03 14.15 15.36
N SER A 14 -1.17 14.48 15.98
CA SER A 14 -1.61 15.88 16.12
C SER A 14 -0.65 16.70 16.97
N ARG A 15 -0.15 16.13 18.07
CA ARG A 15 0.80 16.81 18.96
C ARG A 15 2.15 17.07 18.29
N LEU A 16 2.60 16.13 17.47
CA LEU A 16 3.89 16.20 16.78
C LEU A 16 3.82 16.93 15.43
N GLY A 17 2.62 17.26 14.95
CA GLY A 17 2.42 17.71 13.57
C GLY A 17 2.98 16.69 12.57
N ALA A 18 2.76 15.39 12.82
CA ALA A 18 3.39 14.31 12.07
C ALA A 18 2.56 13.90 10.84
N HIS A 19 3.27 13.52 9.77
CA HIS A 19 2.68 12.75 8.67
C HIS A 19 2.30 11.35 9.17
N ILE A 20 1.08 10.92 8.84
CA ILE A 20 0.64 9.54 9.09
C ILE A 20 0.80 8.77 7.79
N LEU A 21 1.59 7.70 7.80
CA LEU A 21 1.84 6.85 6.66
C LEU A 21 1.25 5.48 6.95
N PHE A 22 0.26 5.09 6.16
CA PHE A 22 -0.19 3.71 6.09
C PHE A 22 0.73 2.98 5.13
N VAL A 23 1.27 1.82 5.50
CA VAL A 23 2.23 1.08 4.66
C VAL A 23 1.77 -0.38 4.55
N ASP A 24 1.87 -0.92 3.34
CA ASP A 24 1.54 -2.31 3.05
C ASP A 24 2.29 -2.83 1.83
N GLU A 25 2.27 -4.16 1.66
CA GLU A 25 2.83 -4.85 0.50
C GLU A 25 1.78 -5.65 -0.30
N SER A 26 2.00 -5.79 -1.61
CA SER A 26 1.23 -6.72 -2.44
C SER A 26 2.07 -7.37 -3.53
N GLY A 27 1.71 -8.61 -3.88
CA GLY A 27 2.28 -9.32 -5.02
C GLY A 27 1.29 -9.43 -6.18
N PHE A 28 1.78 -9.25 -7.40
CA PHE A 28 1.01 -9.34 -8.65
C PHE A 28 1.68 -10.36 -9.57
N MET A 29 0.96 -11.41 -9.96
CA MET A 29 1.49 -12.48 -10.82
C MET A 29 1.04 -12.30 -12.26
N LEU A 30 1.75 -12.94 -13.20
CA LEU A 30 1.30 -13.06 -14.60
C LEU A 30 0.03 -13.90 -14.75
N ILE A 31 -0.28 -14.72 -13.76
CA ILE A 31 -1.60 -15.34 -13.62
C ILE A 31 -2.53 -14.27 -13.02
N PRO A 32 -3.46 -13.69 -13.82
CA PRO A 32 -4.33 -12.63 -13.36
C PRO A 32 -5.42 -13.18 -12.43
N PRO A 33 -5.98 -12.35 -11.54
CA PRO A 33 -7.22 -12.71 -10.88
C PRO A 33 -8.35 -12.80 -11.91
N VAL A 34 -9.09 -13.90 -11.90
CA VAL A 34 -10.28 -14.06 -12.72
C VAL A 34 -11.47 -13.42 -12.01
N ARG A 35 -12.18 -12.53 -12.69
CA ARG A 35 -13.39 -11.85 -12.17
C ARG A 35 -14.54 -11.98 -13.15
N ARG A 36 -15.78 -11.79 -12.66
CA ARG A 36 -16.97 -11.75 -13.52
C ARG A 36 -16.78 -10.71 -14.63
N THR A 37 -17.11 -11.11 -15.85
CA THR A 37 -17.09 -10.27 -17.04
C THR A 37 -18.36 -10.49 -17.86
N TRP A 38 -18.59 -9.64 -18.84
CA TRP A 38 -19.73 -9.72 -19.75
C TRP A 38 -19.37 -10.52 -20.99
N ALA A 39 -20.31 -11.32 -21.47
CA ALA A 39 -20.25 -12.02 -22.74
C ALA A 39 -21.65 -12.07 -23.37
N PRO A 40 -21.77 -12.23 -24.69
CA PRO A 40 -23.04 -12.48 -25.34
C PRO A 40 -23.80 -13.66 -24.70
N LYS A 41 -25.13 -13.56 -24.65
CA LYS A 41 -25.97 -14.62 -24.08
C LYS A 41 -25.75 -15.94 -24.82
N GLY A 42 -25.43 -17.00 -24.09
CA GLY A 42 -25.11 -18.32 -24.66
C GLY A 42 -23.62 -18.52 -24.98
N SER A 43 -22.77 -17.52 -24.74
CA SER A 43 -21.33 -17.61 -24.93
C SER A 43 -20.61 -17.50 -23.60
N THR A 44 -19.95 -18.58 -23.17
CA THR A 44 -19.09 -18.54 -21.98
C THR A 44 -17.82 -17.75 -22.30
N PRO A 45 -17.49 -16.70 -21.54
CA PRO A 45 -16.23 -15.97 -21.74
C PRO A 45 -15.04 -16.88 -21.44
N ILE A 46 -14.05 -16.87 -22.33
CA ILE A 46 -12.79 -17.59 -22.15
C ILE A 46 -11.68 -16.57 -21.92
N THR A 47 -11.00 -16.65 -20.78
CA THR A 47 -9.84 -15.80 -20.46
C THR A 47 -8.56 -16.58 -20.69
N VAL A 48 -7.77 -16.16 -21.68
CA VAL A 48 -6.44 -16.72 -21.93
C VAL A 48 -5.40 -15.87 -21.21
N HIS A 49 -4.50 -16.50 -20.47
CA HIS A 49 -3.42 -15.82 -19.75
C HIS A 49 -2.15 -16.67 -19.75
N ARG A 50 -1.03 -16.07 -19.36
CA ARG A 50 0.21 -16.81 -19.17
C ARG A 50 0.19 -17.57 -17.85
N PHE A 51 0.33 -18.90 -17.91
CA PHE A 51 0.49 -19.73 -16.72
C PHE A 51 1.93 -19.67 -16.20
N SER A 52 2.29 -18.56 -15.54
CA SER A 52 3.61 -18.36 -14.92
C SER A 52 3.48 -17.73 -13.53
N HIS A 53 4.27 -18.23 -12.59
CA HIS A 53 4.36 -17.70 -11.23
C HIS A 53 5.32 -16.50 -11.10
N SER A 54 5.89 -16.03 -12.22
CA SER A 54 6.62 -14.77 -12.27
C SER A 54 5.71 -13.62 -11.81
N ARG A 55 6.27 -12.68 -11.06
CA ARG A 55 5.52 -11.66 -10.36
C ARG A 55 6.26 -10.33 -10.31
N VAL A 56 5.51 -9.28 -10.01
CA VAL A 56 6.01 -8.00 -9.51
C VAL A 56 5.45 -7.84 -8.10
N SER A 57 6.30 -7.58 -7.13
CA SER A 57 5.91 -7.18 -5.79
C SER A 57 5.95 -5.66 -5.67
N ALA A 58 5.06 -5.11 -4.87
CA ALA A 58 4.97 -3.69 -4.59
C ALA A 58 4.91 -3.46 -3.08
N ILE A 59 5.51 -2.36 -2.64
CA ILE A 59 5.26 -1.74 -1.35
C ILE A 59 4.78 -0.33 -1.60
N SER A 60 3.77 0.14 -0.86
CA SER A 60 3.32 1.53 -0.94
C SER A 60 3.07 2.14 0.43
N ALA A 61 3.02 3.47 0.42
CA ALA A 61 2.64 4.27 1.56
C ALA A 61 1.61 5.33 1.19
N VAL A 62 0.39 5.23 1.71
CA VAL A 62 -0.57 6.34 1.71
C VAL A 62 -0.24 7.29 2.86
N SER A 63 0.23 8.48 2.54
CA SER A 63 0.58 9.53 3.50
C SER A 63 -0.55 10.55 3.65
N VAL A 64 -0.87 10.91 4.90
CA VAL A 64 -1.77 12.00 5.28
C VAL A 64 -0.93 13.16 5.82
N SER A 65 -0.99 14.31 5.16
CA SER A 65 -0.31 15.53 5.63
C SER A 65 -0.94 16.04 6.93
N PRO A 66 -0.13 16.45 7.93
CA PRO A 66 -0.64 17.02 9.18
C PRO A 66 -1.34 18.37 8.98
N VAL A 67 -0.90 19.16 7.98
CA VAL A 67 -1.31 20.56 7.79
C VAL A 67 -2.68 20.68 7.11
N ASN A 68 -2.85 20.08 5.94
CA ASN A 68 -4.04 20.24 5.10
C ASN A 68 -4.75 18.92 4.77
N LYS A 69 -4.36 17.84 5.46
CA LYS A 69 -4.87 16.47 5.21
C LYS A 69 -4.76 16.04 3.74
N ARG A 70 -3.84 16.64 2.99
CA ARG A 70 -3.54 16.22 1.61
C ARG A 70 -2.98 14.81 1.64
N LEU A 71 -3.46 13.99 0.73
CA LEU A 71 -3.01 12.62 0.56
C LEU A 71 -1.89 12.55 -0.46
N SER A 72 -0.88 11.73 -0.20
CA SER A 72 0.17 11.40 -1.14
C SER A 72 0.36 9.89 -1.17
N LEU A 73 0.68 9.35 -2.34
CA LEU A 73 1.04 7.93 -2.50
C LEU A 73 2.52 7.84 -2.87
N TYR A 74 3.26 7.07 -2.09
CA TYR A 74 4.62 6.64 -2.38
C TYR A 74 4.62 5.15 -2.65
N TYR A 75 5.48 4.66 -3.53
CA TYR A 75 5.53 3.24 -3.87
C TYR A 75 6.91 2.83 -4.37
N HIS A 76 7.19 1.55 -4.28
CA HIS A 76 8.35 0.91 -4.87
C HIS A 76 7.94 -0.46 -5.45
N LEU A 77 8.38 -0.75 -6.66
CA LEU A 77 8.15 -2.02 -7.35
C LEU A 77 9.44 -2.83 -7.36
N SER A 78 9.32 -4.15 -7.22
CA SER A 78 10.41 -5.10 -7.31
C SER A 78 9.95 -6.35 -8.07
N ARG A 79 10.85 -6.96 -8.84
CA ARG A 79 10.60 -8.25 -9.49
C ARG A 79 10.79 -9.44 -8.54
N ASP A 80 11.35 -9.18 -7.37
CA ASP A 80 11.53 -10.14 -6.28
C ASP A 80 10.45 -9.96 -5.21
N ASN A 81 10.41 -10.87 -4.24
CA ASN A 81 9.57 -10.69 -3.05
C ASN A 81 10.14 -9.56 -2.17
N ILE A 82 9.27 -8.66 -1.70
CA ILE A 82 9.63 -7.65 -0.70
C ILE A 82 9.99 -8.35 0.62
N ARG A 83 11.20 -8.09 1.13
CA ARG A 83 11.70 -8.59 2.42
C ARG A 83 11.87 -7.44 3.40
N SER A 84 12.14 -7.75 4.67
CA SER A 84 12.33 -6.70 5.70
C SER A 84 13.41 -5.68 5.36
N ALA A 85 14.42 -6.06 4.56
CA ALA A 85 15.45 -5.13 4.11
C ALA A 85 14.90 -4.09 3.12
N ASP A 86 14.05 -4.52 2.19
CA ASP A 86 13.39 -3.65 1.21
C ASP A 86 12.39 -2.71 1.89
N VAL A 87 11.65 -3.20 2.89
CA VAL A 87 10.81 -2.37 3.76
C VAL A 87 11.64 -1.29 4.45
N ALA A 88 12.75 -1.68 5.07
CA ALA A 88 13.61 -0.73 5.77
C ALA A 88 14.23 0.31 4.81
N PHE A 89 14.60 -0.11 3.61
CA PHE A 89 15.05 0.80 2.56
C PHE A 89 13.94 1.79 2.17
N PHE A 90 12.73 1.29 1.90
CA PHE A 90 11.59 2.12 1.55
C PHE A 90 11.29 3.18 2.62
N VAL A 91 11.25 2.80 3.91
CA VAL A 91 11.03 3.75 5.01
C VAL A 91 12.14 4.80 5.10
N ARG A 92 13.41 4.43 4.84
CA ARG A 92 14.52 5.41 4.78
C ARG A 92 14.33 6.42 3.65
N GLU A 93 13.85 5.98 2.50
CA GLU A 93 13.53 6.89 1.38
C GLU A 93 12.36 7.83 1.72
N LEU A 94 11.34 7.34 2.44
CA LEU A 94 10.25 8.18 2.94
C LEU A 94 10.76 9.23 3.93
N LEU A 95 11.67 8.85 4.83
CA LEU A 95 12.32 9.80 5.75
C LEU A 95 13.19 10.84 5.02
N ARG A 96 13.74 10.53 3.85
CA ARG A 96 14.46 11.52 3.04
C ARG A 96 13.51 12.46 2.31
N THR A 97 12.35 11.95 1.89
CA THR A 97 11.39 12.66 1.03
C THR A 97 10.40 13.53 1.80
N ILE A 98 9.89 13.05 2.94
CA ILE A 98 8.78 13.69 3.67
C ILE A 98 9.34 14.47 4.86
N PRO A 99 9.30 15.81 4.88
CA PRO A 99 9.83 16.59 5.99
C PRO A 99 9.03 16.40 7.29
N GLY A 100 9.67 16.69 8.43
CA GLY A 100 9.02 16.65 9.75
C GLY A 100 8.85 15.23 10.32
N HIS A 101 8.04 15.11 11.37
CA HIS A 101 7.78 13.82 12.04
C HIS A 101 6.95 12.90 11.16
N ILE A 102 7.26 11.60 11.22
CA ILE A 102 6.56 10.53 10.50
C ILE A 102 6.09 9.50 11.51
N ILE A 103 4.81 9.14 11.42
CA ILE A 103 4.24 7.96 12.07
C ILE A 103 3.92 6.93 10.99
N VAL A 104 4.61 5.80 10.98
CA VAL A 104 4.31 4.66 10.12
C VAL A 104 3.31 3.74 10.84
N LEU A 105 2.23 3.40 10.15
CA LEU A 105 1.20 2.45 10.55
C LEU A 105 1.20 1.29 9.56
N TRP A 106 1.53 0.10 10.05
CA TRP A 106 1.49 -1.12 9.25
C TRP A 106 0.92 -2.30 10.02
N ASP A 107 0.64 -3.39 9.32
CA ASP A 107 0.11 -4.62 9.90
C ASP A 107 1.18 -5.37 10.72
N ASN A 108 0.81 -6.56 11.23
CA ASN A 108 1.72 -7.37 12.04
C ASN A 108 2.56 -8.37 11.23
N SER A 109 2.73 -8.14 9.92
CA SER A 109 3.55 -8.99 9.04
C SER A 109 4.99 -9.17 9.58
N VAL A 110 5.58 -10.31 9.26
CA VAL A 110 6.96 -10.64 9.59
C VAL A 110 7.95 -9.73 8.86
N THR A 111 7.59 -9.20 7.69
CA THR A 111 8.40 -8.24 6.92
C THR A 111 8.66 -6.98 7.74
N HIS A 112 7.67 -6.50 8.49
CA HIS A 112 7.74 -5.33 9.37
C HIS A 112 8.52 -5.55 10.68
N ARG A 113 9.05 -6.75 10.94
CA ARG A 113 9.66 -7.10 12.25
C ARG A 113 11.13 -7.52 12.17
N GLY A 114 11.74 -7.39 10.99
CA GLY A 114 13.14 -7.76 10.75
C GLY A 114 14.16 -6.85 11.45
N ALA A 115 15.41 -7.30 11.54
CA ALA A 115 16.47 -6.58 12.26
C ALA A 115 16.65 -5.13 11.78
N LEU A 116 16.72 -4.92 10.46
CA LEU A 116 16.86 -3.58 9.87
C LEU A 116 15.66 -2.68 10.14
N VAL A 117 14.45 -3.23 10.25
CA VAL A 117 13.25 -2.47 10.63
C VAL A 117 13.31 -2.08 12.11
N ARG A 118 13.79 -2.98 12.98
CA ARG A 118 14.00 -2.66 14.41
C ARG A 118 15.08 -1.61 14.62
N GLU A 119 16.08 -1.54 13.74
CA GLU A 119 17.07 -0.46 13.77
C GLU A 119 16.44 0.90 13.46
N LEU A 120 15.44 0.95 12.56
CA LEU A 120 14.70 2.18 12.30
C LEU A 120 13.92 2.66 13.53
N ASP A 121 13.40 1.74 14.35
CA ASP A 121 12.73 2.09 15.62
C ASP A 121 13.68 2.76 16.63
N ARG A 122 15.01 2.66 16.43
CA ARG A 122 15.98 3.40 17.26
C ARG A 122 16.06 4.87 16.86
N THR A 123 15.64 5.25 15.66
CA THR A 123 15.61 6.63 15.16
C THR A 123 14.34 7.37 15.62
N ARG A 124 14.11 7.42 16.94
CA ARG A 124 12.87 7.93 17.56
C ARG A 124 12.68 9.44 17.53
N GLU A 125 13.69 10.18 17.07
CA GLU A 125 13.62 11.64 16.99
C GLU A 125 12.60 12.10 15.95
N ARG A 126 12.45 11.34 14.86
CA ARG A 126 11.61 11.73 13.72
C ARG A 126 10.70 10.61 13.21
N LEU A 127 11.08 9.36 13.40
CA LEU A 127 10.29 8.20 13.02
C LEU A 127 9.61 7.59 14.25
N HIS A 128 8.32 7.37 14.14
CA HIS A 128 7.52 6.63 15.10
C HIS A 128 6.87 5.47 14.37
N ILE A 129 7.03 4.25 14.89
CA ILE A 129 6.45 3.05 14.29
C ILE A 129 5.31 2.58 15.18
N GLU A 130 4.14 2.42 14.58
CA GLU A 130 2.94 1.91 15.22
C GLU A 130 2.37 0.75 14.41
N TYR A 131 1.74 -0.20 15.11
CA TYR A 131 1.17 -1.39 14.50
C TYR A 131 -0.35 -1.35 14.63
N PHE A 132 -1.03 -1.80 13.58
CA PHE A 132 -2.46 -2.07 13.68
C PHE A 132 -2.75 -3.10 14.78
N PRO A 133 -3.93 -3.04 15.40
CA PRO A 133 -4.46 -4.16 16.16
C PRO A 133 -4.42 -5.43 15.32
N ALA A 134 -4.21 -6.59 15.95
CA ALA A 134 -4.23 -7.85 15.24
C ALA A 134 -5.58 -8.03 14.51
N TYR A 135 -5.51 -8.51 13.25
CA TYR A 135 -6.68 -8.80 12.40
C TYR A 135 -7.55 -7.61 12.01
N ALA A 136 -6.98 -6.41 11.83
CA ALA A 136 -7.71 -5.23 11.32
C ALA A 136 -7.16 -4.69 9.97
N PRO A 137 -7.01 -5.54 8.94
CA PRO A 137 -6.46 -5.10 7.66
C PRO A 137 -7.38 -4.10 6.92
N GLU A 138 -8.69 -4.11 7.19
CA GLU A 138 -9.68 -3.15 6.67
C GLU A 138 -9.41 -1.69 7.07
N LEU A 139 -8.53 -1.48 8.06
CA LEU A 139 -8.09 -0.15 8.47
C LEU A 139 -6.98 0.42 7.60
N ASN A 140 -6.40 -0.37 6.68
CA ASN A 140 -5.29 0.07 5.85
C ASN A 140 -5.77 0.57 4.47
N PRO A 141 -5.66 1.88 4.16
CA PRO A 141 -6.04 2.42 2.87
C PRO A 141 -5.28 1.81 1.68
N ASP A 142 -4.08 1.27 1.90
CA ASP A 142 -3.30 0.60 0.86
C ASP A 142 -4.01 -0.64 0.32
N GLU A 143 -4.88 -1.33 1.09
CA GLU A 143 -5.71 -2.41 0.56
C GLU A 143 -6.56 -1.96 -0.64
N ARG A 144 -7.05 -0.72 -0.61
CA ARG A 144 -7.85 -0.13 -1.69
C ARG A 144 -6.99 0.33 -2.86
N VAL A 145 -5.73 0.70 -2.63
CA VAL A 145 -4.75 0.91 -3.70
C VAL A 145 -4.56 -0.43 -4.43
N TRP A 146 -4.26 -1.49 -3.69
CA TRP A 146 -4.09 -2.84 -4.25
C TRP A 146 -5.34 -3.38 -4.93
N SER A 147 -6.52 -3.12 -4.37
CA SER A 147 -7.79 -3.53 -4.95
C SER A 147 -8.00 -2.93 -6.35
N GLN A 148 -7.68 -1.64 -6.52
CA GLN A 148 -7.76 -0.97 -7.82
C GLN A 148 -6.77 -1.55 -8.84
N LEU A 149 -5.53 -1.82 -8.41
CA LEU A 149 -4.53 -2.46 -9.28
C LEU A 149 -4.96 -3.88 -9.69
N LYS A 150 -5.46 -4.67 -8.74
CA LYS A 150 -5.96 -6.04 -9.01
C LYS A 150 -7.19 -6.04 -9.91
N GLU A 151 -8.03 -5.01 -9.83
CA GLU A 151 -9.20 -4.86 -10.71
C GLU A 151 -8.79 -4.50 -12.13
N LEU A 152 -7.82 -3.61 -12.30
CA LEU A 152 -7.27 -3.27 -13.62
C LEU A 152 -6.60 -4.48 -14.30
N LEU A 153 -5.91 -5.30 -13.53
CA LEU A 153 -5.30 -6.54 -14.03
C LEU A 153 -6.28 -7.71 -14.17
N ALA A 154 -7.51 -7.58 -13.67
CA ALA A 154 -8.45 -8.68 -13.66
C ALA A 154 -8.84 -9.06 -15.09
N ASN A 155 -8.81 -10.36 -15.39
CA ASN A 155 -9.05 -10.90 -16.74
C ASN A 155 -8.09 -10.37 -17.82
N GLY A 156 -7.06 -9.59 -17.45
CA GLY A 156 -6.04 -9.09 -18.36
C GLY A 156 -5.03 -10.17 -18.72
N ARG A 157 -4.14 -9.85 -19.66
CA ARG A 157 -3.09 -10.75 -20.12
C ARG A 157 -1.81 -9.96 -20.40
N PRO A 158 -1.03 -9.63 -19.36
CA PRO A 158 0.35 -9.21 -19.60
C PRO A 158 1.13 -10.39 -20.19
N ASP A 159 1.87 -10.16 -21.27
CA ASP A 159 2.65 -11.16 -21.97
C ASP A 159 3.97 -11.46 -21.24
N ASP A 160 4.51 -10.54 -20.45
CA ASP A 160 5.68 -10.76 -19.60
C ASP A 160 5.71 -9.87 -18.34
N VAL A 161 6.77 -10.03 -17.52
CA VAL A 161 6.93 -9.29 -16.25
C VAL A 161 7.14 -7.79 -16.48
N ALA A 162 7.75 -7.39 -17.59
CA ALA A 162 7.98 -5.98 -17.89
C ALA A 162 6.64 -5.30 -18.22
N GLU A 163 5.80 -5.93 -19.05
CA GLU A 163 4.47 -5.39 -19.35
C GLU A 163 3.57 -5.35 -18.10
N LEU A 164 3.66 -6.36 -17.23
CA LEU A 164 2.97 -6.33 -15.93
C LEU A 164 3.44 -5.15 -15.08
N GLU A 165 4.75 -4.90 -14.99
CA GLU A 165 5.34 -3.78 -14.27
C GLU A 165 4.87 -2.43 -14.83
N ASP A 166 4.83 -2.28 -16.15
CA ASP A 166 4.36 -1.07 -16.83
C ASP A 166 2.87 -0.77 -16.54
N HIS A 167 2.01 -1.80 -16.60
CA HIS A 167 0.60 -1.66 -16.24
C HIS A 167 0.40 -1.23 -14.77
N LEU A 168 1.19 -1.81 -13.86
CA LEU A 168 1.17 -1.45 -12.43
C LEU A 168 1.66 -0.01 -12.23
N LEU A 169 2.76 0.38 -12.87
CA LEU A 169 3.34 1.71 -12.76
C LEU A 169 2.38 2.78 -13.26
N SER A 170 1.80 2.58 -14.45
CA SER A 170 0.80 3.49 -15.02
C SER A 170 -0.37 3.69 -14.06
N SER A 171 -0.92 2.60 -13.52
CA SER A 171 -2.02 2.64 -12.55
C SER A 171 -1.67 3.38 -11.26
N LEU A 172 -0.46 3.17 -10.73
CA LEU A 172 0.01 3.84 -9.52
C LEU A 172 0.21 5.33 -9.74
N VAL A 173 0.71 5.75 -10.91
CA VAL A 173 0.83 7.16 -11.28
C VAL A 173 -0.54 7.82 -11.36
N ASP A 174 -1.53 7.15 -11.95
CA ASP A 174 -2.91 7.66 -12.03
C ASP A 174 -3.58 7.79 -10.66
N ILE A 175 -3.34 6.84 -9.74
CA ILE A 175 -3.85 6.94 -8.38
C ILE A 175 -3.15 8.07 -7.64
N ARG A 176 -1.81 8.13 -7.70
CA ARG A 176 -0.98 9.14 -7.03
C ARG A 176 -1.34 10.57 -7.43
N SER A 177 -1.67 10.79 -8.70
CA SER A 177 -2.02 12.10 -9.24
C SER A 177 -3.44 12.56 -8.89
N SER A 178 -4.29 11.68 -8.34
CA SER A 178 -5.71 11.96 -8.10
C SER A 178 -6.09 11.97 -6.61
N GLN A 179 -6.38 13.17 -6.07
CA GLN A 179 -6.87 13.30 -4.69
C GLN A 179 -8.22 12.62 -4.48
N SER A 180 -9.10 12.56 -5.49
CA SER A 180 -10.39 11.88 -5.35
C SER A 180 -10.22 10.37 -5.22
N ARG A 181 -9.31 9.76 -5.98
CA ARG A 181 -9.00 8.32 -5.87
C ARG A 181 -8.32 8.00 -4.54
N LEU A 182 -7.35 8.79 -4.11
CA LEU A 182 -6.70 8.61 -2.81
C LEU A 182 -7.70 8.75 -1.65
N ARG A 183 -8.58 9.76 -1.70
CA ARG A 183 -9.63 9.92 -0.68
C ARG A 183 -10.59 8.75 -0.69
N ALA A 184 -10.95 8.21 -1.85
CA ALA A 184 -11.79 7.01 -1.93
C ALA A 184 -11.13 5.79 -1.26
N CYS A 185 -9.80 5.65 -1.34
CA CYS A 185 -9.09 4.60 -0.60
C CYS A 185 -9.26 4.75 0.91
N VAL A 186 -9.13 5.97 1.43
CA VAL A 186 -9.25 6.23 2.86
C VAL A 186 -10.71 6.16 3.33
N HIS A 187 -11.66 6.76 2.61
CA HIS A 187 -13.08 6.73 2.99
C HIS A 187 -13.65 5.31 3.10
N LYS A 188 -13.12 4.37 2.32
CA LYS A 188 -13.52 2.96 2.35
C LYS A 188 -12.74 2.12 3.35
N SER A 189 -11.78 2.71 4.06
CA SER A 189 -11.18 2.11 5.25
C SER A 189 -12.01 2.53 6.46
N ASP A 190 -12.04 1.71 7.51
CA ASP A 190 -12.74 2.04 8.76
C ASP A 190 -11.95 3.06 9.62
N LEU A 191 -11.05 3.83 8.99
CA LEU A 191 -10.35 4.93 9.63
C LEU A 191 -11.33 6.06 9.94
N PRO A 192 -11.28 6.63 11.16
CA PRO A 192 -12.03 7.84 11.42
C PRO A 192 -11.51 8.94 10.49
N LEU A 193 -12.44 9.64 9.82
CA LEU A 193 -12.13 10.76 8.93
C LEU A 193 -11.24 11.78 9.64
N PHE A 194 -10.27 12.34 8.91
CA PHE A 194 -9.25 13.27 9.39
C PHE A 194 -9.47 14.69 8.89
#